data_AF-A0A0H3ZYY3-F1
#
_entry.id   AF-A0A0H3ZYY3-F1
#
_cell.length_a   1.000
_cell.length_b   1.000
_cell.length_c   1.000
_cell.angle_alpha   90.00
_cell.angle_beta   90.00
_cell.angle_gamma   90.00
#
_symmetry.space_group_name_H-M   'P 1'
#
loop_
_entity.id
_entity.type
_entity.pdbx_description
1 polymer ?
#
loop_
_entity_poly.entity_id
_entity_poly.type
_entity_poly.pdbx_seq_one_letter_code
_entity_poly.pdbx_strand_id
1 'polypeptide(L)' 'MAQQLGMQTVAEGVEDLEDWVYLRKIGCDVAQGYFIAKPMSENHLSRWLDEWEGVES' A
#
# COMPACT_ATOMS: atom_id res chain seq x y z
N MET A 1 -2.80 -15.14 -12.21
CA MET A 1 -2.46 -16.34 -11.41
C MET A 1 -2.98 -16.25 -9.98
N ALA A 2 -2.44 -15.41 -9.10
CA ALA A 2 -2.90 -15.32 -7.70
C ALA A 2 -4.42 -15.09 -7.54
N GLN A 3 -4.99 -14.15 -8.32
CA GLN A 3 -6.45 -13.92 -8.37
C GLN A 3 -7.26 -15.17 -8.74
N GLN A 4 -6.78 -15.98 -9.70
CA GLN A 4 -7.45 -17.22 -10.12
C GLN A 4 -7.36 -18.31 -9.05
N LEU A 5 -6.38 -18.21 -8.15
CA LEU A 5 -6.20 -19.11 -7.02
C LEU A 5 -6.92 -18.61 -5.75
N GLY A 6 -7.63 -17.48 -5.82
CA GLY A 6 -8.28 -16.87 -4.65
C GLY A 6 -7.29 -16.41 -3.58
N MET A 7 -6.05 -16.10 -3.96
CA MET A 7 -5.00 -15.67 -3.05
C MET A 7 -4.93 -14.14 -2.98
N GLN A 8 -4.73 -13.60 -1.79
CA GLN A 8 -4.42 -12.19 -1.57
C GLN A 8 -2.98 -11.89 -2.01
N THR A 9 -2.79 -10.74 -2.65
CA THR A 9 -1.51 -10.25 -3.14
C THR A 9 -1.06 -9.01 -2.38
N VAL A 10 0.25 -8.90 -2.17
CA VAL A 10 0.90 -7.73 -1.59
C VAL A 10 1.98 -7.26 -2.56
N ALA A 11 1.93 -5.99 -2.95
CA ALA A 11 3.01 -5.34 -3.68
C ALA A 11 3.91 -4.58 -2.69
N GLU A 12 5.18 -4.96 -2.63
CA GLU A 12 6.19 -4.32 -1.78
C GLU A 12 7.08 -3.39 -2.61
N GLY A 13 7.49 -2.26 -2.02
CA GLY A 13 8.36 -1.27 -2.65
C GLY A 13 7.65 -0.22 -3.49
N VAL A 14 6.40 0.14 -3.16
CA VAL A 14 5.67 1.23 -3.84
C VAL A 14 6.28 2.59 -3.50
N GLU A 15 6.85 3.28 -4.48
CA GLU A 15 7.61 4.52 -4.24
C GLU A 15 6.81 5.78 -4.57
N ASP A 16 5.87 5.71 -5.52
CA ASP A 16 5.08 6.88 -5.95
C ASP A 16 3.61 6.58 -6.32
N LEU A 17 2.92 7.62 -6.80
CA LEU A 17 1.51 7.57 -7.21
C LEU A 17 1.30 6.72 -8.47
N GLU A 18 2.28 6.68 -9.39
CA GLU A 18 2.19 5.90 -10.62
C GLU A 18 2.19 4.41 -10.31
N ASP A 19 3.08 3.96 -9.41
CA ASP A 19 3.09 2.61 -8.87
C ASP A 19 1.74 2.24 -8.26
N TRP A 20 1.19 3.11 -7.40
CA TRP A 20 -0.09 2.90 -6.72
C TRP A 20 -1.24 2.71 -7.70
N VAL A 21 -1.37 3.63 -8.68
CA VAL A 21 -2.43 3.59 -9.69
C VAL A 21 -2.31 2.34 -10.55
N TYR A 22 -1.09 1.97 -10.95
CA TYR A 22 -0.84 0.78 -11.75
C TYR A 22 -1.21 -0.51 -10.99
N LEU A 23 -0.74 -0.65 -9.75
CA LEU A 23 -1.00 -1.81 -8.90
C LEU A 23 -2.49 -2.01 -8.63
N ARG A 24 -3.23 -0.92 -8.38
CA ARG A 24 -4.69 -0.96 -8.26
C ARG A 24 -5.34 -1.42 -9.56
N LYS A 25 -4.90 -0.91 -10.71
CA LYS A 25 -5.45 -1.25 -12.03
C LYS A 25 -5.29 -2.73 -12.38
N ILE A 26 -4.18 -3.35 -12.01
CA ILE A 26 -3.94 -4.79 -12.24
C ILE A 26 -4.59 -5.68 -11.17
N GLY A 27 -5.23 -5.07 -10.17
CA GLY A 27 -5.96 -5.75 -9.11
C GLY A 27 -5.06 -6.38 -8.05
N CYS A 28 -3.99 -5.69 -7.64
CA CYS A 28 -3.27 -6.02 -6.43
C CYS A 28 -4.06 -5.58 -5.19
N ASP A 29 -4.10 -6.40 -4.15
CA ASP A 29 -5.00 -6.21 -3.00
C ASP A 29 -4.44 -5.27 -1.95
N VAL A 30 -3.13 -5.35 -1.70
CA VAL A 30 -2.43 -4.59 -0.65
C VAL A 30 -1.12 -4.05 -1.21
N ALA A 31 -0.73 -2.87 -0.76
CA ALA A 31 0.54 -2.25 -1.11
C ALA A 31 1.31 -1.81 0.13
N GLN A 32 2.63 -1.94 0.06
CA GLN A 32 3.58 -1.45 1.05
C GLN A 32 4.71 -0.71 0.34
N GLY A 33 5.05 0.48 0.82
CA GLY A 33 6.18 1.23 0.29
C GLY A 33 6.21 2.67 0.80
N TYR A 34 7.26 3.40 0.42
CA TYR A 34 7.51 4.76 0.88
C TYR A 34 6.44 5.76 0.45
N PHE A 35 5.72 5.48 -0.63
CA PHE A 35 4.55 6.26 -1.03
C PHE A 35 3.47 6.28 0.06
N ILE A 36 3.25 5.14 0.74
CA ILE A 36 2.28 5.01 1.82
C ILE A 36 2.90 5.52 3.14
N ALA A 37 4.03 4.93 3.52
CA ALA A 37 4.74 5.30 4.73
C ALA A 37 6.16 4.72 4.72
N LYS A 38 7.12 5.47 5.26
CA LYS A 38 8.42 4.90 5.62
C LYS A 38 8.26 3.96 6.83
N PRO A 39 9.12 2.92 6.98
CA PRO A 39 9.21 2.15 8.21
C PRO A 39 9.36 3.08 9.41
N MET A 40 8.60 2.81 10.46
CA MET A 40 8.55 3.64 11.65
C MET A 40 8.50 2.77 12.91
N SER A 41 8.90 3.34 14.05
CA SER A 41 8.74 2.70 15.35
C SER A 41 7.27 2.71 15.78
N GLU A 42 6.94 1.83 16.73
CA GLU A 42 5.61 1.75 17.34
C GLU A 42 5.11 3.12 17.86
N ASN A 43 5.98 3.90 18.49
CA ASN A 43 5.65 5.23 19.02
C ASN A 43 5.17 6.22 17.95
N HIS A 44 5.56 6.02 16.69
CA HIS A 44 5.12 6.86 15.57
C HIS A 44 3.91 6.28 14.84
N LEU A 45 3.62 4.99 15.00
CA LEU A 45 2.53 4.32 14.31
C LEU A 45 1.16 4.90 14.68
N SER A 46 0.90 5.11 15.98
CA SER A 46 -0.40 5.65 16.44
C SER A 46 -0.70 7.01 15.81
N ARG A 47 0.30 7.89 15.80
CA ARG A 47 0.21 9.20 15.18
C ARG A 47 -0.03 9.10 13.67
N TRP A 48 0.71 8.22 12.99
CA TRP A 48 0.54 8.04 11.55
C TRP A 48 -0.87 7.52 11.22
N LEU A 49 -1.42 6.59 12.02
CA LEU A 49 -2.78 6.09 11.83
C LEU A 49 -3.84 7.19 11.98
N ASP A 50 -3.66 8.12 12.93
CA ASP A 50 -4.57 9.24 13.12
C ASP A 50 -4.48 10.30 12.01
N GLU A 51 -3.29 10.48 11.41
CA GLU A 51 -3.04 11.46 10.35
C GLU A 51 -3.25 10.90 8.93
N TRP A 52 -3.41 9.58 8.78
CA TRP A 52 -3.50 8.92 7.47
C TRP A 52 -4.90 9.07 6.84
N GLU A 53 -5.00 9.91 5.82
CA GLU A 53 -6.24 10.17 5.06
C GLU A 53 -6.48 9.16 3.91
N GLY A 54 -5.54 8.24 3.67
CA GLY A 54 -5.60 7.36 2.51
C GLY A 54 -5.26 8.06 1.19
N VAL A 55 -5.25 7.27 0.12
CA VAL A 55 -5.05 7.77 -1.25
C VAL A 55 -6.34 7.58 -2.02
N GLU A 56 -7.14 8.64 -2.08
CA GLU A 56 -8.29 8.71 -2.99
C GLU A 56 -7.81 8.65 -4.44
N SER A 57 -8.64 8.10 -5.33
CA SER A 57 -8.33 7.96 -6.75
C SER A 57 -9.51 8.40 -7.58
#